data_AF-A0A0S9QY00-F1
#
_entry.id   AF-A0A0S9QY00-F1
#
_cell.length_a   1.000
_cell.length_b   1.000
_cell.length_c   1.000
_cell.angle_alpha   90.00
_cell.angle_beta   90.00
_cell.angle_gamma   90.00
#
_symmetry.space_group_name_H-M   'P 1'
#
loop_
_entity.id
_entity.type
_entity.pdbx_description
1 polymer ?
#
loop_
_entity_poly.entity_id
_entity_poly.type
_entity_poly.pdbx_seq_one_letter_code
_entity_poly.pdbx_strand_id
1 'polypeptide(L)'
;MLTGELRNKIDTIWNAFWSGGIANPLEVIEQITYLLFIRGLDDAHTREENKANRLGKPMERRIFPEGKDDIGKAGGLAYEEMRWSRFRNMAPAQMFEILADHVFPFIRTMAGADTAHAAHMKDARFTIPTSGLLAKVVDLLADIPMEDRDTKGDLYEYMLGKIARV
;
A
#
# COMPACT_ATOMS: atom_id res chain seq x y z
N MET A 1 11.64 -17.26 8.06
CA MET A 1 11.80 -16.81 9.46
C MET A 1 12.22 -15.34 9.47
N LEU A 2 11.33 -14.48 9.95
CA LEU A 2 11.58 -13.05 10.18
C LEU A 2 12.88 -12.79 10.96
N THR A 3 13.79 -12.03 10.35
CA THR A 3 15.02 -11.55 10.99
C THR A 3 14.69 -10.63 12.16
N GLY A 4 15.60 -10.53 13.14
CA GLY A 4 15.43 -9.60 14.26
C GLY A 4 15.30 -8.15 13.82
N GLU A 5 16.00 -7.76 12.75
CA GLU A 5 15.92 -6.42 12.17
C GLU A 5 14.52 -6.11 11.62
N LEU A 6 13.92 -7.05 10.88
CA LEU A 6 12.60 -6.85 10.30
C LEU A 6 11.52 -6.82 11.39
N ARG A 7 11.65 -7.60 12.47
CA ARG A 7 10.78 -7.48 13.65
C ARG A 7 10.84 -6.08 14.27
N ASN A 8 12.04 -5.54 14.47
CA ASN A 8 12.23 -4.20 15.00
C ASN A 8 11.62 -3.11 14.10
N LYS A 9 11.72 -3.25 12.78
CA LYS A 9 11.06 -2.34 11.81
C LYS A 9 9.54 -2.37 11.99
N ILE A 10 8.94 -3.57 12.10
CA ILE A 10 7.49 -3.73 12.32
C ILE A 10 7.07 -3.12 13.66
N ASP A 11 7.85 -3.33 14.72
CA ASP A 11 7.60 -2.71 16.03
C ASP A 11 7.65 -1.19 15.95
N THR A 12 8.57 -0.63 15.17
CA THR A 12 8.68 0.82 14.95
C THR A 12 7.46 1.37 14.22
N ILE A 13 6.97 0.67 13.19
CA ILE A 13 5.75 1.03 12.48
C ILE A 13 4.55 1.00 13.43
N TRP A 14 4.40 -0.09 14.19
CA TRP A 14 3.34 -0.24 15.18
C TRP A 14 3.31 0.91 16.20
N ASN A 15 4.47 1.25 16.75
CA ASN A 15 4.61 2.35 17.71
C ASN A 15 4.30 3.71 17.09
N ALA A 16 4.58 3.90 15.79
CA ALA A 16 4.20 5.11 15.07
C ALA A 16 2.68 5.25 14.98
N PHE A 17 1.96 4.17 14.64
CA PHE A 17 0.49 4.17 14.61
C PHE A 17 -0.11 4.48 15.97
N TRP A 18 0.38 3.82 17.02
CA TRP A 18 -0.06 4.07 18.40
C TRP A 18 0.14 5.52 18.82
N SER A 19 1.36 6.05 18.60
CA SER A 19 1.68 7.45 18.90
C SER A 19 0.89 8.46 18.05
N GLY A 20 0.46 8.04 16.86
CA GLY A 20 -0.36 8.81 15.94
C GLY A 20 -1.87 8.74 16.23
N GLY A 21 -2.29 8.05 17.28
CA GLY A 21 -3.68 8.00 17.74
C GLY A 21 -4.49 6.79 17.25
N ILE A 22 -3.88 5.84 16.53
CA ILE A 22 -4.54 4.59 16.14
C ILE A 22 -4.17 3.51 17.16
N ALA A 23 -5.05 3.34 18.14
CA ALA A 23 -4.84 2.39 19.24
C ALA A 23 -5.36 0.97 18.93
N ASN A 24 -6.28 0.81 17.98
CA ASN A 24 -6.85 -0.50 17.66
C ASN A 24 -5.84 -1.37 16.88
N PRO A 25 -5.34 -2.49 17.45
CA PRO A 25 -4.37 -3.36 16.77
C PRO A 25 -4.83 -3.88 15.41
N LEU A 26 -6.12 -4.17 15.27
CA LEU A 26 -6.68 -4.68 14.02
C LEU A 26 -6.61 -3.61 12.92
N GLU A 27 -6.95 -2.38 13.27
CA GLU A 27 -6.91 -1.24 12.35
C GLU A 27 -5.48 -0.95 11.89
N VAL A 28 -4.49 -1.02 12.77
CA VAL A 28 -3.06 -0.89 12.41
C VAL A 28 -2.67 -1.91 11.35
N ILE A 29 -3.08 -3.17 11.54
CA ILE A 29 -2.76 -4.26 10.61
C ILE A 29 -3.45 -4.06 9.27
N GLU A 30 -4.72 -3.63 9.27
CA GLU A 30 -5.44 -3.28 8.05
C GLU A 30 -4.74 -2.17 7.27
N GLN A 31 -4.36 -1.06 7.92
CA GLN A 31 -3.68 0.05 7.24
C GLN A 31 -2.31 -0.38 6.67
N ILE A 32 -1.52 -1.15 7.43
CA ILE A 32 -0.24 -1.70 6.93
C ILE A 32 -0.48 -2.63 5.73
N THR A 33 -1.48 -3.51 5.83
CA THR A 33 -1.86 -4.46 4.78
C THR A 33 -2.22 -3.73 3.48
N TYR A 34 -3.03 -2.68 3.56
CA TYR A 34 -3.40 -1.88 2.39
C TYR A 34 -2.21 -1.17 1.76
N LEU A 35 -1.35 -0.53 2.56
CA LEU A 35 -0.15 0.15 2.06
C LEU A 35 0.82 -0.81 1.36
N LEU A 36 1.06 -1.98 1.96
CA LEU A 36 1.91 -3.02 1.37
C LEU A 36 1.30 -3.64 0.10
N PHE A 37 -0.03 -3.75 0.05
CA PHE A 37 -0.72 -4.19 -1.16
C PHE A 37 -0.51 -3.20 -2.30
N ILE A 38 -0.71 -1.89 -2.05
CA ILE A 38 -0.50 -0.82 -3.05
C ILE A 38 0.94 -0.84 -3.55
N ARG A 39 1.93 -1.01 -2.65
CA ARG A 39 3.33 -1.20 -3.03
C ARG A 39 3.52 -2.42 -3.93
N GLY A 40 2.93 -3.56 -3.57
CA GLY A 40 3.02 -4.79 -4.36
C GLY A 40 2.41 -4.67 -5.75
N LEU A 41 1.34 -3.89 -5.92
CA LEU A 41 0.76 -3.56 -7.21
C LEU A 41 1.71 -2.74 -8.08
N ASP A 42 2.38 -1.74 -7.50
CA ASP A 42 3.35 -0.93 -8.20
C ASP A 42 4.60 -1.73 -8.63
N ASP A 43 5.10 -2.61 -7.76
CA ASP A 43 6.18 -3.55 -8.10
C ASP A 43 5.78 -4.45 -9.27
N ALA A 44 4.54 -4.95 -9.28
CA ALA A 44 4.02 -5.77 -10.37
C ALA A 44 3.87 -4.96 -11.67
N HIS A 45 3.36 -3.73 -11.61
CA HIS A 45 3.28 -2.84 -12.77
C HIS A 45 4.66 -2.59 -13.36
N THR A 46 5.62 -2.23 -12.52
CA THR A 46 7.01 -1.93 -12.92
C THR A 46 7.68 -3.13 -13.57
N ARG A 47 7.41 -4.36 -13.10
CA ARG A 47 7.91 -5.59 -13.75
C ARG A 47 7.34 -5.79 -15.15
N GLU A 48 6.04 -5.60 -15.32
CA GLU A 48 5.39 -5.70 -16.64
C GLU A 48 5.86 -4.59 -17.60
N GLU A 49 6.07 -3.37 -17.09
CA GLU A 49 6.60 -2.24 -17.85
C GLU A 49 8.04 -2.52 -18.34
N ASN A 50 8.91 -3.02 -17.45
CA ASN A 50 10.28 -3.41 -17.81
C ASN A 50 10.32 -4.55 -18.82
N LYS A 51 9.43 -5.55 -18.68
CA LYS A 51 9.28 -6.65 -19.65
C LYS A 51 8.85 -6.13 -21.02
N ALA A 52 7.83 -5.28 -21.06
CA ALA A 52 7.31 -4.65 -22.28
C ALA A 52 8.41 -3.85 -23.01
N ASN A 53 9.13 -2.98 -22.27
CA ASN A 53 10.23 -2.18 -22.79
C ASN A 53 11.37 -3.04 -23.37
N ARG A 54 11.74 -4.11 -22.67
CA ARG A 54 12.80 -5.03 -23.13
C ARG A 54 12.40 -5.79 -24.40
N LEU A 55 11.13 -6.13 -24.54
CA LEU A 55 10.62 -6.91 -25.67
C LEU A 55 10.12 -6.03 -26.84
N GLY A 56 10.04 -4.70 -26.64
CA GLY A 56 9.47 -3.77 -27.62
C GLY A 56 7.99 -4.04 -27.90
N LYS A 57 7.24 -4.55 -26.92
CA LYS A 57 5.82 -4.90 -27.03
C LYS A 57 5.00 -4.09 -26.02
N PRO A 58 3.69 -3.85 -26.27
CA PRO A 58 2.79 -3.29 -25.28
C PRO A 58 2.74 -4.16 -24.01
N MET A 59 2.45 -3.54 -22.86
CA MET A 59 2.22 -4.28 -21.61
C MET A 59 1.04 -5.23 -21.76
N GLU A 60 1.24 -6.51 -21.46
CA GLU A 60 0.18 -7.54 -21.49
C GLU A 60 -0.82 -7.32 -20.34
N ARG A 61 -0.32 -6.91 -19.17
CA ARG A 61 -1.13 -6.60 -17.99
C ARG A 61 -0.72 -5.25 -17.42
N ARG A 62 -1.58 -4.24 -17.57
CA ARG A 62 -1.40 -2.91 -16.98
C ARG A 62 -2.29 -2.77 -15.75
N ILE A 63 -1.67 -2.73 -14.57
CA ILE A 63 -2.38 -2.66 -13.28
C ILE A 63 -2.96 -1.27 -13.04
N PHE A 64 -2.17 -0.23 -13.30
CA PHE A 64 -2.60 1.17 -13.23
C PHE A 64 -2.92 1.59 -14.67
N PRO A 65 -4.20 1.73 -15.06
CA PRO A 65 -4.58 1.99 -16.43
C PRO A 65 -4.12 3.38 -16.90
N GLU A 66 -4.20 3.64 -18.21
CA GLU A 66 -3.98 5.00 -18.72
C GLU A 66 -5.18 5.90 -18.39
N GLY A 67 -4.96 7.21 -18.36
CA GLY A 67 -6.00 8.19 -18.08
C GLY A 67 -6.12 8.54 -16.60
N LYS A 68 -7.32 8.96 -16.21
CA LYS A 68 -7.65 9.47 -14.87
C LYS A 68 -8.80 8.67 -14.25
N ASP A 69 -8.93 8.75 -12.94
CA ASP A 69 -9.98 8.06 -12.19
C ASP A 69 -11.34 8.76 -12.16
N ASP A 70 -11.44 9.96 -12.75
CA ASP A 70 -12.64 10.80 -12.75
C ASP A 70 -13.15 11.16 -11.33
N ILE A 71 -12.33 11.03 -10.28
CA ILE A 71 -12.69 11.36 -8.90
C ILE A 71 -12.20 12.77 -8.55
N GLY A 72 -13.09 13.63 -8.06
CA GLY A 72 -12.73 14.98 -7.60
C GLY A 72 -12.76 16.05 -8.69
N LYS A 73 -12.05 17.16 -8.46
CA LYS A 73 -12.08 18.35 -9.35
C LYS A 73 -11.16 18.15 -10.56
N ALA A 74 -11.46 18.84 -11.67
CA ALA A 74 -10.65 18.81 -12.91
C ALA A 74 -10.50 17.42 -13.58
N GLY A 75 -11.50 16.54 -13.42
CA GLY A 75 -11.58 15.27 -14.14
C GLY A 75 -10.68 14.16 -13.59
N GLY A 76 -10.29 14.23 -12.31
CA GLY A 76 -9.57 13.14 -11.65
C GLY A 76 -8.05 13.28 -11.58
N LEU A 77 -7.47 12.33 -10.86
CA LEU A 77 -6.04 12.10 -10.75
C LEU A 77 -5.62 11.04 -11.78
N ALA A 78 -4.46 11.22 -12.40
CA ALA A 78 -3.92 10.21 -13.29
C ALA A 78 -3.59 8.93 -12.49
N TYR A 79 -3.98 7.76 -13.00
CA TYR A 79 -3.68 6.48 -12.34
C TYR A 79 -2.18 6.24 -12.13
N GLU A 80 -1.33 6.84 -12.97
CA GLU A 80 0.13 6.82 -12.79
C GLU A 80 0.55 7.46 -11.47
N GLU A 81 -0.09 8.54 -11.02
CA GLU A 81 0.21 9.24 -9.76
C GLU A 81 -0.19 8.41 -8.53
N MET A 82 -1.06 7.40 -8.70
CA MET A 82 -1.48 6.46 -7.66
C MET A 82 -0.43 5.38 -7.36
N ARG A 83 0.61 5.27 -8.18
CA ARG A 83 1.69 4.30 -7.98
C ARG A 83 2.51 4.65 -6.74
N TRP A 84 2.84 3.63 -5.94
CA TRP A 84 3.66 3.78 -4.73
C TRP A 84 4.96 4.55 -4.98
N SER A 85 5.68 4.20 -6.04
CA SER A 85 6.91 4.86 -6.48
C SER A 85 6.75 6.34 -6.85
N ARG A 86 5.53 6.80 -7.13
CA ARG A 86 5.22 8.21 -7.42
C ARG A 86 4.83 8.96 -6.17
N PHE A 87 3.73 8.58 -5.52
CA PHE A 87 3.19 9.37 -4.40
C PHE A 87 4.13 9.42 -3.19
N ARG A 88 4.98 8.40 -2.99
CA ARG A 88 5.91 8.38 -1.83
C ARG A 88 6.93 9.52 -1.85
N ASN A 89 7.17 10.11 -3.02
CA ASN A 89 8.11 11.21 -3.20
C ASN A 89 7.40 12.59 -3.17
N MET A 90 6.08 12.61 -2.95
CA MET A 90 5.30 13.85 -2.89
C MET A 90 5.30 14.44 -1.49
N ALA A 91 4.85 15.70 -1.39
CA ALA A 91 4.65 16.33 -0.10
C ALA A 91 3.62 15.55 0.73
N PRO A 92 3.78 15.44 2.07
CA PRO A 92 2.89 14.64 2.92
C PRO A 92 1.40 14.95 2.75
N ALA A 93 1.04 16.22 2.59
CA ALA A 93 -0.36 16.63 2.39
C ALA A 93 -0.93 16.11 1.06
N GLN A 94 -0.16 16.18 -0.02
CA GLN A 94 -0.57 15.69 -1.34
C GLN A 94 -0.68 14.17 -1.35
N MET A 95 0.30 13.47 -0.76
CA MET A 95 0.24 12.01 -0.65
C MET A 95 -0.99 11.55 0.17
N PHE A 96 -1.34 12.29 1.22
CA PHE A 96 -2.53 12.00 2.02
C PHE A 96 -3.82 12.11 1.20
N GLU A 97 -3.98 13.19 0.44
CA GLU A 97 -5.11 13.37 -0.49
C GLU A 97 -5.17 12.26 -1.53
N ILE A 98 -4.04 11.94 -2.17
CA ILE A 98 -3.96 10.85 -3.16
C ILE A 98 -4.41 9.53 -2.56
N LEU A 99 -3.93 9.18 -1.35
CA LEU A 99 -4.31 7.92 -0.74
C LEU A 99 -5.77 7.87 -0.34
N ALA A 100 -6.25 8.90 0.36
CA ALA A 100 -7.61 8.96 0.87
C ALA A 100 -8.65 8.99 -0.25
N ASP A 101 -8.44 9.86 -1.23
CA ASP A 101 -9.47 10.24 -2.22
C ASP A 101 -9.38 9.44 -3.51
N HIS A 102 -8.22 8.83 -3.82
CA HIS A 102 -7.99 8.18 -5.12
C HIS A 102 -7.55 6.72 -4.99
N VAL A 103 -6.49 6.43 -4.23
CA VAL A 103 -5.93 5.07 -4.14
C VAL A 103 -6.88 4.11 -3.43
N PHE A 104 -7.50 4.52 -2.32
CA PHE A 104 -8.43 3.66 -1.59
C PHE A 104 -9.72 3.33 -2.38
N PRO A 105 -10.33 4.29 -3.09
CA PRO A 105 -11.35 3.97 -4.10
C PRO A 105 -10.85 2.99 -5.17
N PHE A 106 -9.65 3.20 -5.72
CA PHE A 106 -9.09 2.34 -6.76
C PHE A 106 -8.87 0.89 -6.30
N ILE A 107 -8.35 0.65 -5.10
CA ILE A 107 -8.18 -0.73 -4.60
C ILE A 107 -9.52 -1.42 -4.30
N ARG A 108 -10.57 -0.66 -3.94
CA ARG A 108 -11.93 -1.19 -3.76
C ARG A 108 -12.54 -1.65 -5.08
N THR A 109 -12.29 -0.94 -6.19
CA THR A 109 -12.81 -1.35 -7.51
C THR A 109 -12.10 -2.60 -8.03
N MET A 110 -10.78 -2.71 -7.81
CA MET A 110 -10.02 -3.93 -8.15
C MET A 110 -10.47 -5.16 -7.36
N ALA A 111 -10.97 -4.98 -6.14
CA ALA A 111 -11.56 -6.05 -5.35
C ALA A 111 -12.80 -6.69 -6.01
N GLY A 112 -13.53 -5.95 -6.86
CA GLY A 112 -14.67 -6.47 -7.59
C GLY A 112 -14.33 -7.51 -8.66
N ALA A 113 -13.05 -7.66 -9.02
CA ALA A 113 -12.57 -8.52 -10.10
C ALA A 113 -12.15 -9.95 -9.66
N ASP A 114 -12.63 -10.43 -8.50
CA ASP A 114 -12.50 -11.82 -8.04
C ASP A 114 -11.04 -12.32 -7.86
N THR A 115 -10.19 -11.50 -7.22
CA THR A 115 -8.83 -11.90 -6.84
C THR A 115 -8.79 -12.47 -5.42
N ALA A 116 -7.80 -13.30 -5.07
CA ALA A 116 -7.66 -13.90 -3.72
C ALA A 116 -7.64 -12.89 -2.55
N HIS A 117 -7.40 -11.60 -2.83
CA HIS A 117 -7.40 -10.52 -1.84
C HIS A 117 -8.70 -9.67 -1.84
N ALA A 118 -9.62 -9.91 -2.78
CA ALA A 118 -10.84 -9.15 -3.01
C ALA A 118 -11.71 -8.95 -1.76
N ALA A 119 -11.90 -10.01 -0.96
CA ALA A 119 -12.78 -9.97 0.20
C ALA A 119 -12.34 -8.92 1.25
N HIS A 120 -11.03 -8.75 1.46
CA HIS A 120 -10.50 -7.80 2.45
C HIS A 120 -10.42 -6.37 1.92
N MET A 121 -10.45 -6.19 0.59
CA MET A 121 -10.26 -4.89 -0.05
C MET A 121 -11.57 -4.17 -0.34
N LYS A 122 -12.70 -4.88 -0.46
CA LYS A 122 -14.01 -4.30 -0.78
C LYS A 122 -14.45 -3.21 0.20
N ASP A 123 -14.19 -3.43 1.49
CA ASP A 123 -14.54 -2.51 2.57
C ASP A 123 -13.35 -1.71 3.09
N ALA A 124 -12.28 -1.59 2.28
CA ALA A 124 -11.08 -0.86 2.67
C ALA A 124 -11.40 0.60 3.01
N ARG A 125 -11.03 1.01 4.23
CA ARG A 125 -11.17 2.37 4.73
C ARG A 125 -9.81 2.93 5.07
N PHE A 126 -9.55 4.14 4.59
CA PHE A 126 -8.37 4.90 4.98
C PHE A 126 -8.65 5.57 6.31
N THR A 127 -7.86 5.23 7.34
CA THR A 127 -8.11 5.72 8.71
C THR A 127 -6.93 6.45 9.33
N ILE A 128 -5.81 6.57 8.59
CA ILE A 128 -4.64 7.33 9.06
C ILE A 128 -5.05 8.80 9.25
N PRO A 129 -4.92 9.36 10.48
CA PRO A 129 -5.54 10.64 10.80
C PRO A 129 -4.77 11.86 10.31
N THR A 130 -3.48 11.73 10.00
CA THR A 130 -2.63 12.86 9.62
C THR A 130 -1.65 12.51 8.50
N SER A 131 -1.33 13.50 7.68
CA SER A 131 -0.30 13.41 6.64
C SER A 131 1.09 13.10 7.19
N GLY A 132 1.42 13.63 8.38
CA GLY A 132 2.69 13.36 9.05
C GLY A 132 2.85 11.90 9.47
N LEU A 133 1.80 11.29 10.02
CA LEU A 133 1.82 9.86 10.34
C LEU A 133 1.95 9.02 9.07
N LEU A 134 1.18 9.36 8.03
CA LEU A 134 1.24 8.66 6.75
C LEU A 134 2.66 8.68 6.16
N ALA A 135 3.29 9.85 6.07
CA ALA A 135 4.66 9.99 5.56
C ALA A 135 5.65 9.11 6.32
N LYS A 136 5.61 9.17 7.66
CA LYS A 136 6.47 8.33 8.50
C LYS A 136 6.26 6.84 8.24
N VAL A 137 5.02 6.38 8.14
CA VAL A 137 4.72 4.96 7.91
C VAL A 137 5.14 4.54 6.51
N VAL A 138 4.90 5.35 5.48
CA VAL A 138 5.32 5.06 4.09
C VAL A 138 6.83 4.94 3.99
N ASP A 139 7.59 5.81 4.66
CA ASP A 139 9.05 5.74 4.71
C ASP A 139 9.53 4.45 5.38
N LEU A 140 9.00 4.13 6.57
CA LEU A 140 9.35 2.90 7.29
C LEU A 140 9.00 1.63 6.50
N LEU A 141 7.87 1.63 5.79
CA LEU A 141 7.45 0.52 4.94
C LEU A 141 8.33 0.39 3.70
N ALA A 142 8.87 1.47 3.14
CA ALA A 142 9.73 1.42 1.96
C ALA A 142 11.01 0.62 2.23
N ASP A 143 11.52 0.66 3.45
CA ASP A 143 12.73 -0.05 3.90
C ASP A 143 12.52 -1.55 4.18
N ILE A 144 11.28 -2.04 4.02
CA ILE A 144 10.98 -3.47 4.10
C ILE A 144 11.34 -4.12 2.76
N PRO A 145 12.18 -5.18 2.74
CA PRO A 145 12.48 -5.92 1.52
C PRO A 145 11.26 -6.74 1.08
N MET A 146 10.66 -6.38 -0.06
CA MET A 146 9.41 -6.99 -0.56
C MET A 146 9.63 -7.98 -1.71
N GLU A 147 10.88 -8.27 -2.06
CA GLU A 147 11.25 -9.15 -3.18
C GLU A 147 11.02 -10.63 -2.87
N ASP A 148 11.15 -11.02 -1.62
CA ASP A 148 10.96 -12.40 -1.16
C ASP A 148 9.50 -12.65 -0.73
N ARG A 149 8.89 -13.68 -1.31
CA ARG A 149 7.52 -14.09 -1.00
C ARG A 149 7.38 -14.58 0.44
N ASP A 150 8.42 -15.19 1.00
CA ASP A 150 8.43 -15.67 2.39
C ASP A 150 8.44 -14.50 3.38
N THR A 151 9.10 -13.39 3.03
CA THR A 151 9.10 -12.17 3.85
C THR A 151 7.69 -11.58 4.02
N LYS A 152 6.84 -11.69 2.99
CA LYS A 152 5.44 -11.23 3.08
C LYS A 152 4.62 -12.13 3.99
N GLY A 153 4.73 -13.45 3.82
CA GLY A 153 4.03 -14.42 4.67
C GLY A 153 4.40 -14.27 6.14
N ASP A 154 5.70 -14.25 6.42
CA ASP A 154 6.25 -14.05 7.77
C ASP A 154 5.75 -12.74 8.40
N LEU A 155 5.69 -11.64 7.63
CA LEU A 155 5.18 -10.34 8.08
C LEU A 155 3.71 -10.42 8.50
N TYR A 156 2.86 -11.03 7.69
CA TYR A 156 1.45 -11.24 8.04
C TYR A 156 1.29 -12.10 9.29
N GLU A 157 2.00 -13.22 9.37
CA GLU A 157 1.94 -14.12 10.53
C GLU A 157 2.40 -13.43 11.82
N TYR A 158 3.46 -12.62 11.76
CA TYR A 158 3.94 -11.88 12.92
C TYR A 158 2.96 -10.79 13.37
N MET A 159 2.34 -10.07 12.42
CA MET A 159 1.29 -9.09 12.74
C MET A 159 0.07 -9.76 13.39
N LEU A 160 -0.39 -10.90 12.87
CA LEU A 160 -1.47 -11.68 13.49
C LEU A 160 -1.11 -12.18 14.89
N GLY A 161 0.14 -12.64 15.07
CA GLY A 161 0.68 -13.04 16.36
C GLY A 161 0.70 -11.92 17.41
N LYS A 162 0.77 -10.65 16.99
CA LYS A 162 0.63 -9.50 17.90
C LYS A 162 -0.80 -9.33 18.40
N ILE A 163 -1.83 -9.53 17.56
CA ILE A 163 -3.23 -9.46 18.01
C ILE A 163 -3.49 -10.55 19.06
N ALA A 164 -3.00 -11.76 18.84
CA ALA A 164 -3.25 -12.89 19.73
C ALA A 164 -2.60 -12.78 21.13
N ARG A 165 -1.73 -11.79 21.34
CA ARG A 165 -1.00 -11.56 22.61
C ARG A 165 -1.44 -10.29 23.35
N VAL A 166 -2.34 -9.51 22.76
CA VAL A 166 -2.92 -8.29 23.36
C VAL A 166 -4.22 -8.65 24.08
#